data_AF-A0A7G8IY06-F1
#
_entry.id   AF-A0A7G8IY06-F1
#
_cell.length_a   1.000
_cell.length_b   1.000
_cell.length_c   1.000
_cell.angle_alpha   90.00
_cell.angle_beta   90.00
_cell.angle_gamma   90.00
#
_symmetry.space_group_name_H-M   'P 1'
#
loop_
_entity.id
_entity.type
_entity.pdbx_description
1 polymer ?
#
loop_
_entity_poly.entity_id
_entity_poly.type
_entity_poly.pdbx_seq_one_letter_code
_entity_poly.pdbx_strand_id
1 'polypeptide(L)' 'MKIKGMSDPTQPSVWPAMLPTFLFFGGLASAALLTQLIA' A
#
# COMPACT_ATOMS: atom_id res chain seq x y z
N MET A 1 -29.87 14.87 -21.40
CA MET A 1 -28.86 13.83 -21.69
C MET A 1 -28.00 13.63 -20.44
N LYS A 2 -28.00 12.42 -19.87
CA LYS A 2 -27.26 12.09 -18.65
C LYS A 2 -25.81 11.88 -19.03
N ILE A 3 -24.91 12.74 -18.54
CA ILE A 3 -23.47 12.60 -18.77
C ILE A 3 -23.03 11.41 -17.92
N LYS A 4 -23.00 10.24 -18.56
CA LYS A 4 -22.50 9.01 -17.97
C LYS A 4 -21.01 9.24 -17.73
N GLY A 5 -20.63 9.32 -16.46
CA GLY A 5 -19.24 9.47 -16.03
C GLY A 5 -18.37 8.52 -16.83
N MET A 6 -17.55 9.13 -17.69
CA MET A 6 -16.48 8.49 -18.41
C MET A 6 -15.49 8.08 -17.32
N SER A 7 -15.50 6.81 -16.93
CA SER A 7 -14.47 6.24 -16.07
C SER A 7 -13.13 6.55 -16.73
N ASP A 8 -12.33 7.36 -16.04
CA ASP A 8 -11.04 7.88 -16.45
C ASP A 8 -10.14 6.80 -17.09
N PRO A 9 -9.31 7.16 -18.09
CA PRO A 9 -8.41 6.21 -18.73
C PRO A 9 -7.59 5.52 -17.64
N THR A 10 -7.61 4.18 -17.64
CA THR A 10 -6.96 3.28 -16.69
C THR A 10 -5.60 3.80 -16.23
N GLN A 11 -5.58 4.55 -15.12
CA GLN A 11 -4.33 5.03 -14.53
C GLN A 11 -3.55 3.80 -14.09
N PRO A 12 -2.27 3.63 -14.47
CA PRO A 12 -1.47 2.52 -14.00
C PRO A 12 -1.42 2.58 -12.48
N SER A 13 -1.95 1.54 -11.83
CA SER A 13 -1.94 1.43 -10.38
C SER A 13 -0.49 1.27 -9.93
N VAL A 14 0.01 2.21 -9.12
CA VAL A 14 1.35 2.15 -8.51
C VAL A 14 1.39 1.22 -7.31
N TRP A 15 0.22 0.78 -6.83
CA TRP A 15 0.08 -0.08 -5.66
C TRP A 15 0.85 -1.40 -5.75
N PRO A 16 0.83 -2.15 -6.87
CA PRO A 16 1.60 -3.39 -7.01
C PRO A 16 3.11 -3.16 -6.92
N ALA A 17 3.59 -2.01 -7.41
CA ALA A 17 5.01 -1.66 -7.34
C ALA A 17 5.44 -1.21 -5.93
N MET A 18 4.54 -0.60 -5.17
CA MET A 18 4.79 -0.17 -3.78
C MET A 18 4.59 -1.30 -2.76
N LEU A 19 3.85 -2.37 -3.11
CA LEU A 19 3.51 -3.48 -2.23
C LEU A 19 4.74 -4.14 -1.57
N PRO A 20 5.84 -4.47 -2.28
CA PRO A 20 7.00 -5.14 -1.68
C PRO A 20 7.67 -4.26 -0.63
N THR A 21 7.83 -2.97 -0.93
CA THR A 21 8.40 -1.97 -0.02
C THR A 21 7.53 -1.81 1.21
N PHE A 22 6.21 -1.71 1.04
CA PHE A 22 5.27 -1.61 2.15
C PHE A 22 5.31 -2.84 3.07
N LEU A 23 5.35 -4.05 2.50
CA LEU A 23 5.47 -5.30 3.26
C LEU A 23 6.79 -5.38 4.03
N PHE A 24 7.90 -4.95 3.41
CA PHE A 24 9.21 -4.93 4.06
C PHE A 24 9.23 -4.00 5.27
N PHE A 25 8.82 -2.74 5.11
CA PHE A 25 8.78 -1.77 6.21
C PHE A 25 7.73 -2.14 7.26
N GLY A 26 6.58 -2.68 6.86
CA GLY A 26 5.57 -3.18 7.80
C GLY A 26 6.09 -4.34 8.66
N GLY A 27 6.82 -5.29 8.06
CA GLY A 27 7.48 -6.38 8.79
C GLY A 27 8.56 -5.87 9.74
N LEU A 28 9.39 -4.92 9.31
CA LEU A 28 10.41 -4.31 10.14
C LEU A 28 9.81 -3.58 11.34
N ALA A 29 8.76 -2.78 11.13
CA ALA A 29 8.06 -2.07 12.19
C ALA A 29 7.41 -3.03 13.19
N SER A 30 6.81 -4.13 12.71
CA SER A 30 6.24 -5.17 13.57
C SER A 30 7.31 -5.85 14.43
N ALA A 31 8.46 -6.21 13.86
CA ALA A 31 9.57 -6.79 14.59
C ALA A 31 10.18 -5.82 15.61
N ALA A 32 10.26 -4.53 15.28
CA ALA A 32 10.73 -3.49 16.20
C ALA A 32 9.80 -3.34 17.40
N LEU A 33 8.49 -3.30 17.18
CA LEU A 33 7.48 -3.26 18.25
C LEU A 33 7.54 -4.51 19.14
N LEU A 34 7.68 -5.69 18.55
CA LEU A 34 7.86 -6.94 19.29
C LEU A 34 9.13 -6.90 20.16
N THR A 35 10.23 -6.40 19.61
CA THR A 35 11.50 -6.24 20.36
C THR A 35 11.33 -5.29 21.54
N GLN A 36 10.62 -4.17 21.37
CA GLN A 36 10.34 -3.23 22.47
C GLN A 36 9.36 -3.77 23.52
N LEU A 37 8.54 -4.77 23.19
CA LEU A 37 7.62 -5.39 24.13
C LEU A 37 8.31 -6.50 24.96
N ILE A 38 9.35 -7.13 24.40
CA ILE A 38 10.07 -8.26 25.00
C ILE A 38 11.29 -7.78 25.81
N ALA A 39 11.91 -6.66 25.42
CA ALA A 39 13.01 -6.02 26.16
C ALA A 39 12.51 -5.22 27.37
#